data_AF-A0A7Z0LIU0-F1
#
_entry.id   AF-A0A7Z0LIU0-F1
#
_cell.length_a   1.000
_cell.length_b   1.000
_cell.length_c   1.000
_cell.angle_alpha   90.00
_cell.angle_beta   90.00
_cell.angle_gamma   90.00
#
_symmetry.space_group_name_H-M   'P 1'
#
loop_
_entity.id
_entity.type
_entity.pdbx_description
1 polymer ?
#
loop_
_entity_poly.entity_id
_entity_poly.type
_entity_poly.pdbx_seq_one_letter_code
_entity_poly.pdbx_strand_id
1 'polypeptide(L)'
;MISAFSCAQQHATAWRILKETRNNSYEVRQNKAQAARNEKKEEREILLRGLVKEALSKRPDNGWPGRVRTAQTIAKKFLPLIEEYNLPLPNDEDQLSEQIEKFIFREPSLRKAYNENAKEPLEEPTKTRQAKIITRSVNR
;
A
#
# COMPACT_ATOMS: atom_id res chain seq x y z
N MET A 1 41.06 -18.08 35.98
CA MET A 1 40.12 -16.98 35.65
C MET A 1 40.42 -16.32 34.31
N ILE A 2 41.68 -16.01 33.99
CA ILE A 2 42.05 -15.26 32.77
C ILE A 2 41.79 -16.04 31.45
N SER A 3 41.98 -17.36 31.44
CA SER A 3 41.79 -18.21 30.24
C SER A 3 40.34 -18.42 29.82
N ALA A 4 39.41 -18.49 30.77
CA ALA A 4 37.98 -18.62 30.47
C ALA A 4 37.44 -17.31 29.87
N PHE A 5 37.94 -16.16 30.35
CA PHE A 5 37.60 -14.85 29.81
C PHE A 5 38.14 -14.64 28.39
N SER A 6 39.39 -15.04 28.13
CA SER A 6 39.95 -14.97 26.76
C SER A 6 39.20 -15.87 25.78
N CYS A 7 38.82 -17.07 26.20
CA CYS A 7 37.99 -17.98 25.40
C CYS A 7 36.62 -17.37 25.09
N ALA A 8 35.90 -16.83 26.09
CA ALA A 8 34.63 -16.16 25.89
C ALA A 8 34.72 -14.97 24.91
N GLN A 9 35.81 -14.19 24.99
CA GLN A 9 36.05 -13.06 24.11
C GLN A 9 36.36 -13.49 22.67
N GLN A 10 37.09 -14.61 22.47
CA GLN A 10 37.32 -15.21 21.15
C GLN A 10 36.01 -15.73 20.52
N HIS A 11 35.15 -16.38 21.31
CA HIS A 11 33.85 -16.83 20.81
C HIS A 11 32.94 -15.66 20.46
N ALA A 12 32.87 -14.62 21.29
CA ALA A 12 32.04 -13.44 21.03
C ALA A 12 32.50 -12.68 19.76
N THR A 13 33.81 -12.58 19.55
CA THR A 13 34.38 -11.95 18.35
C THR A 13 34.17 -12.79 17.11
N ALA A 14 34.38 -14.11 17.17
CA ALA A 14 34.08 -15.03 16.07
C ALA A 14 32.60 -14.97 15.66
N TRP A 15 31.68 -14.97 16.63
CA TRP A 15 30.24 -14.79 16.39
C TRP A 15 29.92 -13.46 15.72
N ARG A 16 30.59 -12.37 16.12
CA ARG A 16 30.39 -11.04 15.53
C ARG A 16 30.82 -11.02 14.06
N ILE A 17 31.99 -11.58 13.75
CA ILE A 17 32.52 -11.68 12.38
C ILE A 17 31.59 -12.54 11.50
N LEU A 18 31.15 -13.71 11.99
CA LEU A 18 30.21 -14.58 11.26
C LEU A 18 28.86 -13.89 11.01
N LYS A 19 28.39 -13.08 11.96
CA LYS A 19 27.17 -12.29 11.80
C LYS A 19 27.35 -11.19 10.74
N GLU A 20 28.50 -10.53 10.72
CA GLU A 20 28.83 -9.51 9.71
C GLU A 20 28.95 -10.10 8.31
N THR A 21 29.66 -11.22 8.14
CA THR A 21 29.79 -11.89 6.83
C THR A 21 28.44 -12.38 6.31
N ARG A 22 27.61 -12.98 7.19
CA ARG A 22 26.23 -13.35 6.85
C ARG A 22 25.40 -12.14 6.43
N ASN A 23 25.49 -11.03 7.16
CA ASN A 23 24.71 -9.83 6.87
C ASN A 23 25.19 -9.06 5.63
N ASN A 24 26.45 -9.25 5.24
CA ASN A 24 27.07 -8.66 4.06
C ASN A 24 27.00 -9.58 2.83
N SER A 25 26.31 -10.72 2.91
CA SER A 25 26.05 -11.53 1.73
C SER A 25 25.23 -10.72 0.71
N TYR A 26 25.41 -11.03 -0.57
CA TYR A 26 24.74 -10.33 -1.67
C TYR A 26 23.21 -10.43 -1.55
N GLU A 27 22.71 -11.63 -1.26
CA GLU A 27 21.28 -11.91 -1.11
C GLU A 27 20.64 -11.11 0.04
N VAL A 28 21.31 -11.02 1.20
CA VAL A 28 20.78 -10.27 2.34
C VAL A 28 20.77 -8.76 2.05
N ARG A 29 21.78 -8.25 1.35
CA ARG A 29 21.80 -6.84 0.91
C ARG A 29 20.70 -6.55 -0.12
N GLN A 30 20.49 -7.44 -1.08
CA GLN A 30 19.43 -7.32 -2.07
C GLN A 30 18.04 -7.34 -1.43
N ASN A 31 17.81 -8.26 -0.49
CA ASN A 31 16.54 -8.36 0.23
C ASN A 31 16.25 -7.13 1.08
N LYS A 32 17.26 -6.58 1.77
CA LYS A 32 17.12 -5.32 2.52
C LYS A 32 16.82 -4.13 1.60
N ALA A 33 17.51 -4.04 0.46
CA ALA A 33 17.25 -2.99 -0.52
C ALA A 33 15.84 -3.11 -1.13
N GLN A 34 15.37 -4.34 -1.38
CA GLN A 34 14.02 -4.59 -1.87
C GLN A 34 12.96 -4.23 -0.81
N ALA A 35 13.18 -4.59 0.46
CA ALA A 35 12.29 -4.21 1.56
C ALA A 35 12.17 -2.69 1.68
N ALA A 36 13.29 -1.96 1.68
CA ALA A 36 13.29 -0.50 1.72
C ALA A 36 12.61 0.14 0.49
N ARG A 37 12.72 -0.48 -0.69
CA ARG A 37 11.99 -0.03 -1.89
C ARG A 37 10.49 -0.26 -1.76
N ASN A 38 10.08 -1.38 -1.16
CA ASN A 38 8.67 -1.69 -0.94
C ASN A 38 8.04 -0.77 0.11
N GLU A 39 8.74 -0.51 1.23
CA GLU A 39 8.30 0.45 2.26
C GLU A 39 8.06 1.84 1.67
N LYS A 40 9.01 2.35 0.86
CA LYS A 40 8.83 3.63 0.16
C LYS A 40 7.66 3.64 -0.82
N LYS A 41 7.35 2.50 -1.45
CA LYS A 41 6.17 2.38 -2.32
C LYS A 41 4.90 2.42 -1.48
N GLU A 42 4.86 1.68 -0.37
CA GLU A 42 3.72 1.66 0.55
C GLU A 42 3.43 3.05 1.13
N GLU A 43 4.45 3.79 1.57
CA GLU A 43 4.29 5.16 2.06
C GLU A 43 3.63 6.09 1.02
N ARG A 44 4.07 5.99 -0.24
CA ARG A 44 3.51 6.77 -1.35
C ARG A 44 2.07 6.38 -1.63
N GLU A 45 1.76 5.09 -1.62
CA GLU A 45 0.39 4.61 -1.79
C GLU A 45 -0.50 5.06 -0.64
N ILE A 46 -0.03 5.00 0.60
CA ILE A 46 -0.78 5.45 1.78
C ILE A 46 -1.12 6.93 1.68
N LEU A 47 -0.14 7.77 1.30
CA LEU A 47 -0.35 9.19 1.08
C LEU A 47 -1.42 9.42 -0.01
N LEU A 48 -1.27 8.79 -1.17
CA LEU A 48 -2.19 8.95 -2.29
C LEU A 48 -3.61 8.47 -1.94
N ARG A 49 -3.75 7.35 -1.23
CA ARG A 49 -5.04 6.84 -0.74
C ARG A 49 -5.70 7.85 0.21
N GLY A 50 -4.93 8.44 1.12
CA GLY A 50 -5.42 9.47 2.04
C GLY A 50 -5.98 10.68 1.30
N LEU A 51 -5.20 11.22 0.36
CA LEU A 51 -5.58 12.36 -0.47
C LEU A 51 -6.84 12.05 -1.31
N VAL A 52 -6.87 10.90 -1.98
CA VAL A 52 -8.02 10.49 -2.81
C VAL A 52 -9.27 10.31 -1.96
N LYS A 53 -9.16 9.72 -0.76
CA LYS A 53 -10.31 9.56 0.14
C LYS A 53 -10.89 10.91 0.55
N GLU A 54 -10.04 11.88 0.88
CA GLU A 54 -10.47 13.23 1.22
C GLU A 54 -11.07 13.97 0.02
N ALA A 55 -10.52 13.77 -1.17
CA ALA A 55 -11.12 14.33 -2.38
C ALA A 55 -12.52 13.75 -2.62
N LEU A 56 -12.68 12.43 -2.52
CA LEU A 56 -13.95 11.74 -2.77
C LEU A 56 -15.05 12.04 -1.73
N SER A 57 -14.66 12.36 -0.50
CA SER A 57 -15.62 12.73 0.55
C SER A 57 -16.30 14.08 0.29
N LYS A 58 -15.64 14.99 -0.44
CA LYS A 58 -16.23 16.26 -0.87
C LYS A 58 -17.14 16.03 -2.07
N ARG A 59 -18.45 15.99 -1.81
CA ARG A 59 -19.48 15.79 -2.85
C ARG A 59 -19.53 16.98 -3.83
N PRO A 60 -19.39 16.74 -5.15
CA PRO A 60 -19.74 17.74 -6.17
C PRO A 60 -21.26 17.85 -6.32
N ASP A 61 -21.77 19.00 -6.76
CA ASP A 61 -23.21 19.30 -6.82
C ASP A 61 -24.04 18.24 -7.56
N ASN A 62 -23.50 17.75 -8.68
CA ASN A 62 -24.16 16.72 -9.49
C ASN A 62 -23.67 15.30 -9.16
N GLY A 63 -22.88 15.11 -8.11
CA GLY A 63 -22.20 13.84 -7.82
C GLY A 63 -21.02 13.57 -8.75
N TRP A 64 -20.19 12.60 -8.37
CA TRP A 64 -19.00 12.23 -9.12
C TRP A 64 -19.40 11.63 -10.48
N PRO A 65 -18.78 12.08 -11.60
CA PRO A 65 -18.93 11.41 -12.87
C PRO A 65 -18.31 10.00 -12.81
N GLY A 66 -18.50 9.21 -13.87
CA GLY A 66 -17.90 7.87 -13.96
C GLY A 66 -16.42 7.83 -13.55
N ARG A 67 -16.00 6.68 -13.02
CA ARG A 67 -14.70 6.45 -12.36
C ARG A 67 -13.51 7.12 -13.06
N VAL A 68 -13.38 6.94 -14.37
CA VAL A 68 -12.28 7.48 -15.19
C VAL A 68 -12.23 9.01 -15.13
N ARG A 69 -13.37 9.67 -15.38
CA ARG A 69 -13.46 11.15 -15.34
C ARG A 69 -13.22 11.68 -13.94
N THR A 70 -13.67 10.95 -12.91
CA THR A 70 -13.41 11.31 -11.51
C THR A 70 -11.93 11.23 -11.20
N ALA A 71 -11.24 10.17 -11.63
CA ALA A 71 -9.81 10.03 -11.44
C ALA A 71 -9.01 11.16 -12.10
N GLN A 72 -9.34 11.52 -13.35
CA GLN A 72 -8.74 12.67 -14.04
C GLN A 72 -8.99 13.98 -13.30
N THR A 73 -10.23 14.21 -12.83
CA THR A 73 -10.56 15.43 -12.08
C THR A 73 -9.76 15.55 -10.79
N ILE A 74 -9.57 14.43 -10.08
CA ILE A 74 -8.78 14.41 -8.85
C ILE A 74 -7.29 14.59 -9.16
N ALA A 75 -6.77 13.93 -10.21
CA ALA A 75 -5.38 14.09 -10.65
C ALA A 75 -5.04 15.55 -10.98
N LYS A 76 -5.89 16.24 -11.76
CA LYS A 76 -5.72 17.68 -12.07
C LYS A 76 -5.67 18.58 -10.84
N LYS A 77 -6.40 18.23 -9.78
CA LYS A 77 -6.40 19.00 -8.53
C LYS A 77 -5.12 18.79 -7.73
N PHE A 78 -4.56 17.58 -7.77
CA PHE A 78 -3.38 17.23 -6.98
C PHE A 78 -2.07 17.51 -7.67
N LEU A 79 -2.01 17.51 -9.00
CA LEU A 79 -0.78 17.73 -9.75
C LEU A 79 -0.06 19.05 -9.38
N PRO A 80 -0.75 20.21 -9.26
CA PRO A 80 -0.10 21.44 -8.80
C PRO A 80 0.47 21.34 -7.38
N LEU A 81 -0.23 20.63 -6.48
CA LEU A 81 0.22 20.42 -5.10
C LEU A 81 1.41 19.45 -5.03
N ILE A 82 1.43 18.45 -5.91
CA ILE A 82 2.55 17.51 -6.01
C ILE A 82 3.81 18.24 -6.47
N GLU A 83 3.68 19.11 -7.47
CA GLU A 83 4.77 19.95 -7.97
C GLU A 83 5.23 20.98 -6.93
N GLU A 84 4.30 21.70 -6.30
CA GLU A 84 4.60 22.74 -5.30
C GLU A 84 5.33 22.19 -4.07
N TYR A 85 4.87 21.05 -3.54
CA TYR A 85 5.41 20.45 -2.33
C TYR A 85 6.43 19.35 -2.58
N ASN A 86 6.81 19.09 -3.84
CA ASN A 86 7.68 17.98 -4.24
C ASN A 86 7.28 16.64 -3.59
N LEU A 87 5.98 16.33 -3.63
CA LEU A 87 5.47 15.11 -3.02
C LEU A 87 6.06 13.87 -3.74
N PRO A 88 6.26 12.75 -3.04
CA PRO A 88 6.83 11.53 -3.63
C PRO A 88 5.82 10.78 -4.52
N LEU A 89 5.01 11.49 -5.30
CA LEU A 89 3.94 10.98 -6.16
C LEU A 89 4.32 11.13 -7.65
N PRO A 90 3.59 10.49 -8.58
CA PRO A 90 3.80 10.73 -10.00
C PRO A 90 3.54 12.20 -10.37
N ASN A 91 4.49 12.81 -11.09
CA ASN A 91 4.35 14.17 -11.64
C ASN A 91 3.67 14.19 -13.01
N ASP A 92 3.23 13.02 -13.50
CA ASP A 92 2.52 12.85 -14.75
C ASP A 92 1.02 12.67 -14.45
N GLU A 93 0.18 13.54 -15.02
CA GLU A 93 -1.27 13.53 -14.83
C GLU A 93 -1.88 12.19 -15.22
N ASP A 94 -1.45 11.62 -16.35
CA ASP A 94 -2.02 10.40 -16.90
C ASP A 94 -1.70 9.23 -15.96
N GLN A 95 -0.45 9.11 -15.52
CA GLN A 95 -0.02 8.09 -14.57
C GLN A 95 -0.73 8.21 -13.22
N LEU A 96 -0.88 9.45 -12.72
CA LEU A 96 -1.58 9.71 -11.47
C LEU A 96 -3.06 9.35 -11.57
N SER A 97 -3.71 9.71 -12.69
CA SER A 97 -5.10 9.40 -12.95
C SER A 97 -5.34 7.89 -13.02
N GLU A 98 -4.49 7.13 -13.70
CA GLU A 98 -4.57 5.68 -13.76
C GLU A 98 -4.42 5.03 -12.37
N GLN A 99 -3.51 5.53 -11.55
CA GLN A 99 -3.32 5.01 -10.19
C GLN A 99 -4.56 5.27 -9.33
N ILE A 100 -5.10 6.49 -9.38
CA ILE A 100 -6.32 6.86 -8.68
C ILE A 100 -7.50 5.99 -9.14
N GLU A 101 -7.62 5.77 -10.45
CA GLU A 101 -8.66 4.92 -11.01
C GLU A 101 -8.58 3.48 -10.48
N LYS A 102 -7.36 2.90 -10.48
CA LYS A 102 -7.08 1.56 -9.94
C LYS A 102 -7.41 1.50 -8.44
N PHE A 103 -7.12 2.55 -7.69
CA PHE A 103 -7.46 2.61 -6.26
C PHE A 103 -8.95 2.67 -6.00
N ILE A 104 -9.71 3.54 -6.70
CA ILE A 104 -11.17 3.59 -6.60
C ILE A 104 -11.78 2.24 -6.97
N PHE A 105 -11.23 1.57 -7.99
CA PHE A 105 -11.75 0.27 -8.41
C PHE A 105 -11.37 -0.86 -7.47
N ARG A 106 -10.17 -0.93 -6.89
CA ARG A 106 -9.70 -2.09 -6.13
C ARG A 106 -10.01 -1.99 -4.64
N GLU A 107 -9.89 -0.80 -4.05
CA GLU A 107 -9.97 -0.62 -2.61
C GLU A 107 -11.40 -0.44 -2.12
N PRO A 108 -11.89 -1.29 -1.19
CA PRO A 108 -13.26 -1.19 -0.70
C PRO A 108 -13.57 0.16 -0.03
N SER A 109 -12.60 0.74 0.70
CA SER A 109 -12.75 2.01 1.41
C SER A 109 -12.97 3.18 0.45
N LEU A 110 -12.15 3.27 -0.61
CA LEU A 110 -12.24 4.32 -1.62
C LEU A 110 -13.43 4.11 -2.55
N ARG A 111 -13.73 2.86 -2.91
CA ARG A 111 -14.93 2.53 -3.69
C ARG A 111 -16.19 2.95 -2.95
N LYS A 112 -16.27 2.69 -1.64
CA LYS A 112 -17.39 3.13 -0.80
C LYS A 112 -17.54 4.65 -0.81
N ALA A 113 -16.44 5.38 -0.56
CA ALA A 113 -16.45 6.84 -0.56
C ALA A 113 -16.86 7.43 -1.93
N TYR A 114 -16.44 6.79 -3.03
CA TYR A 114 -16.89 7.14 -4.37
C TYR A 114 -18.40 6.86 -4.54
N ASN A 115 -18.85 5.64 -4.23
CA ASN A 115 -20.25 5.21 -4.42
C ASN A 115 -21.25 6.04 -3.60
N GLU A 116 -20.87 6.54 -2.42
CA GLU A 116 -21.71 7.42 -1.60
C GLU A 116 -22.09 8.73 -2.32
N ASN A 117 -21.25 9.18 -3.25
CA ASN A 117 -21.39 10.48 -3.92
C ASN A 117 -21.42 10.36 -5.46
N ALA A 118 -21.43 9.16 -6.03
CA ALA A 118 -21.34 8.94 -7.47
C ALA A 118 -22.72 8.98 -8.16
N LYS A 119 -22.74 9.44 -9.41
CA LYS A 119 -23.90 9.30 -10.30
C LYS A 119 -24.16 7.85 -10.68
N GLU A 120 -23.08 7.13 -10.99
CA GLU A 120 -23.08 5.73 -11.39
C GLU A 120 -22.20 4.97 -10.39
N PRO A 121 -22.81 4.32 -9.38
CA PRO A 121 -22.07 3.54 -8.40
C PRO A 121 -21.48 2.29 -9.06
N LEU A 122 -20.28 1.92 -8.62
CA LEU A 122 -19.62 0.70 -9.03
C LEU A 122 -20.21 -0.49 -8.26
N GLU A 123 -20.45 -1.60 -8.95
CA GLU A 123 -20.86 -2.85 -8.31
C GLU A 123 -19.83 -3.27 -7.26
N GLU A 124 -20.33 -3.69 -6.10
CA GLU A 124 -19.45 -4.31 -5.10
C GLU A 124 -18.97 -5.66 -5.66
N PRO A 125 -17.66 -5.96 -5.58
CA PRO A 125 -17.17 -7.29 -5.92
C PRO A 125 -17.90 -8.28 -5.02
N THR A 126 -18.65 -9.19 -5.65
CA THR A 126 -19.53 -10.13 -4.97
C THR A 126 -18.72 -10.83 -3.88
N LYS A 127 -19.06 -10.57 -2.61
CA LYS A 127 -18.52 -11.36 -1.51
C LYS A 127 -19.08 -12.77 -1.68
N THR A 128 -18.35 -13.67 -2.34
CA THR A 128 -18.61 -15.09 -2.26
C THR A 128 -18.33 -15.53 -0.82
N ARG A 129 -19.29 -15.28 0.08
CA ARG A 129 -19.39 -15.96 1.36
C ARG A 129 -19.57 -17.42 1.03
N GLN A 130 -18.51 -18.21 1.06
CA GLN A 130 -18.64 -19.65 1.21
C GLN A 130 -19.23 -19.87 2.60
N ALA A 131 -20.57 -19.99 2.68
CA ALA A 131 -21.23 -20.50 3.86
C ALA A 131 -20.78 -21.96 4.01
N LYS A 132 -19.85 -22.21 4.92
CA LYS A 132 -19.48 -23.57 5.32
C LYS A 132 -20.69 -24.13 6.08
N ILE A 133 -21.61 -24.80 5.37
CA ILE A 133 -22.68 -25.55 5.99
C ILE A 133 -22.00 -26.71 6.71
N ILE A 134 -21.82 -26.57 8.02
CA ILE A 134 -21.40 -27.68 8.88
C ILE A 134 -22.65 -28.55 9.08
N THR A 135 -22.87 -29.50 8.18
CA THR A 135 -23.81 -30.60 8.43
C THR A 135 -23.23 -31.47 9.55
N ARG A 136 -23.75 -31.30 10.77
CA ARG A 136 -23.55 -32.29 11.84
C ARG A 136 -24.37 -33.53 11.46
N SER A 137 -23.69 -34.59 11.02
CA SER A 137 -24.28 -35.92 10.90
C SER A 137 -24.62 -36.41 12.31
N VAL A 138 -25.90 -36.46 12.63
CA VAL A 138 -26.41 -37.14 13.82
C VAL A 138 -26.47 -38.63 13.46
N ASN A 139 -25.50 -39.40 13.94
CA ASN A 139 -25.60 -40.86 13.92
C ASN A 139 -26.65 -41.30 14.96
N ARG A 140 -27.64 -42.05 14.49
CA ARG A 140 -28.52 -42.88 15.32
C ARG A 140 -28.26 -44.34 14.98
#